data_AF-A0A947BMQ4-F1
#
_entry.id   AF-A0A947BMQ4-F1
#
_cell.length_a   1.000
_cell.length_b   1.000
_cell.length_c   1.000
_cell.angle_alpha   90.00
_cell.angle_beta   90.00
_cell.angle_gamma   90.00
#
_symmetry.space_group_name_H-M   'P 1'
#
loop_
_entity.id
_entity.type
_entity.pdbx_description
1 polymer ?
#
loop_
_entity_poly.entity_id
_entity_poly.type
_entity_poly.pdbx_seq_one_letter_code
_entity_poly.pdbx_strand_id
1 'polypeptide(L)'
;HDQFPEQSGIDLNRAGTPLLEIVSEPDMRSAKEAVAYARKIHSLVRYLEICDGNMQEGSFRCDANVSVRRKGERELGTRAELKNINSFRFLERAINFEIERQIDLIDDGGRVVQETRLYDAERDETRSMRSKEEANDYRYFPDPDLLPVTVSDEDIAQIRAGLPELPEQKKQRYIDDLKLSDYNAELLSGNRDTALFFEAALAESAELSAQLVNWILGDLAGALNKAGLEISDSPIKPAMLAQLVTRIADNTISGKIAKEVFEAMWQGEGSADQIIEARGLKQITDSAAIETLIDEVIAANPEQVEQFRAGKEKVLGFFVGQVMKQSRGKANPGQVNAILRDKLK
;
A
#
# COMPACT_ATOMS: atom_id res chain seq x y z
N HIS A 1 -21.33 18.69 20.41
CA HIS A 1 -22.79 18.65 20.20
C HIS A 1 -23.56 18.74 21.52
N ASP A 2 -22.99 18.25 22.63
CA ASP A 2 -23.71 18.08 23.90
C ASP A 2 -23.57 19.24 24.91
N GLN A 3 -22.73 20.24 24.61
CA GLN A 3 -22.50 21.37 25.53
C GLN A 3 -23.54 22.49 25.39
N PHE A 4 -24.18 22.63 24.22
CA PHE A 4 -25.16 23.67 23.93
C PHE A 4 -26.35 23.08 23.16
N PRO A 5 -27.42 22.63 23.85
CA PRO A 5 -28.51 21.85 23.23
C PRO A 5 -29.30 22.58 22.13
N GLU A 6 -29.40 23.91 22.21
CA GLU A 6 -30.18 24.75 21.27
C GLU A 6 -29.31 25.80 20.56
N GLN A 7 -27.98 25.70 20.66
CA GLN A 7 -27.05 26.65 20.07
C GLN A 7 -25.90 25.91 19.38
N SER A 8 -25.23 26.59 18.45
CA SER A 8 -24.02 26.08 17.81
C SER A 8 -22.79 26.70 18.44
N GLY A 9 -21.84 25.88 18.89
CA GLY A 9 -20.50 26.33 19.25
C GLY A 9 -19.66 26.50 17.99
N ILE A 10 -19.04 27.68 17.82
CA ILE A 10 -18.18 27.99 16.67
C ILE A 10 -16.73 27.94 17.15
N ASP A 11 -15.96 26.99 16.62
CA ASP A 11 -14.51 26.95 16.78
C ASP A 11 -13.83 27.50 15.51
N LEU A 12 -13.02 28.55 15.67
CA LEU A 12 -12.31 29.23 14.60
C LEU A 12 -10.86 28.77 14.44
N ASN A 13 -10.41 27.74 15.17
CA ASN A 13 -9.03 27.24 15.10
C ASN A 13 -8.59 26.82 13.68
N ARG A 14 -9.54 26.44 12.82
CA ARG A 14 -9.29 26.06 11.40
C ARG A 14 -9.61 27.19 10.40
N ALA A 15 -10.00 28.37 10.87
CA ALA A 15 -10.29 29.49 9.99
C ALA A 15 -8.98 30.05 9.41
N GLY A 16 -8.92 30.22 8.08
CA GLY A 16 -7.73 30.73 7.39
C GLY A 16 -6.64 29.69 7.11
N THR A 17 -6.85 28.41 7.43
CA THR A 17 -5.93 27.33 7.00
C THR A 17 -5.87 27.28 5.46
N PRO A 18 -4.66 27.20 4.86
CA PRO A 18 -4.52 27.13 3.41
C PRO A 18 -5.28 25.94 2.81
N LEU A 19 -5.96 26.16 1.68
CA LEU A 19 -6.68 25.12 0.93
C LEU A 19 -6.34 25.22 -0.55
N LEU A 20 -6.29 24.07 -1.21
CA LEU A 20 -6.17 23.95 -2.66
C LEU A 20 -7.40 23.20 -3.18
N GLU A 21 -8.20 23.85 -4.03
CA GLU A 21 -9.35 23.25 -4.67
C GLU A 21 -8.97 22.77 -6.08
N ILE A 22 -9.13 21.47 -6.33
CA ILE A 22 -8.86 20.84 -7.62
C ILE A 22 -10.19 20.40 -8.20
N VAL A 23 -10.61 21.04 -9.29
CA VAL A 23 -11.84 20.71 -10.02
C VAL A 23 -11.46 19.96 -11.29
N SER A 24 -11.92 18.72 -11.42
CA SER A 24 -11.75 17.93 -12.65
C SER A 24 -12.81 18.31 -13.69
N GLU A 25 -12.45 18.18 -14.97
CA GLU A 25 -13.44 18.11 -16.04
C GLU A 25 -14.37 16.89 -15.86
N PRO A 26 -15.62 16.92 -16.37
CA PRO A 26 -16.59 15.84 -16.23
C PRO A 26 -16.28 14.68 -17.19
N ASP A 27 -15.08 14.11 -17.13
CA ASP A 27 -14.59 13.08 -18.05
C ASP A 27 -14.71 11.64 -17.53
N MET A 28 -14.86 11.48 -16.22
CA MET A 28 -15.08 10.18 -15.59
C MET A 28 -16.43 9.60 -16.02
N ARG A 29 -16.47 8.31 -16.31
CA ARG A 29 -17.64 7.58 -16.82
C ARG A 29 -18.12 6.47 -15.89
N SER A 30 -17.41 6.22 -14.79
CA SER A 30 -17.79 5.22 -13.79
C SER A 30 -17.31 5.61 -12.38
N ALA A 31 -17.93 5.02 -11.36
CA ALA A 31 -17.46 5.16 -9.97
C ALA A 31 -16.02 4.68 -9.80
N LYS A 32 -15.62 3.62 -10.53
CA LYS A 32 -14.25 3.08 -10.51
C LYS A 32 -13.23 4.09 -11.03
N GLU A 33 -13.53 4.76 -12.13
CA GLU A 33 -12.68 5.83 -12.67
C GLU A 33 -12.58 7.01 -11.69
N ALA A 34 -13.69 7.41 -11.06
CA ALA A 34 -13.70 8.47 -10.06
C ALA A 34 -12.82 8.15 -8.84
N VAL A 35 -12.90 6.92 -8.35
CA VAL A 35 -12.02 6.43 -7.27
C VAL A 35 -10.56 6.39 -7.73
N ALA A 36 -10.27 5.91 -8.93
CA ALA A 36 -8.92 5.87 -9.47
C ALA A 36 -8.32 7.28 -9.60
N TYR A 37 -9.10 8.24 -10.10
CA TYR A 37 -8.73 9.65 -10.16
C TYR A 37 -8.43 10.22 -8.77
N ALA A 38 -9.37 10.08 -7.83
CA ALA A 38 -9.20 10.58 -6.46
C ALA A 38 -7.98 9.97 -5.77
N ARG A 39 -7.72 8.68 -5.97
CA ARG A 39 -6.52 7.99 -5.45
C ARG A 39 -5.23 8.50 -6.10
N LYS A 40 -5.23 8.79 -7.40
CA LYS A 40 -4.04 9.33 -8.10
C LYS A 40 -3.74 10.76 -7.63
N ILE A 41 -4.76 11.61 -7.46
CA ILE A 41 -4.58 12.95 -6.89
C ILE A 41 -4.08 12.87 -5.45
N HIS A 42 -4.68 12.00 -4.62
CA HIS A 42 -4.21 11.77 -3.26
C HIS A 42 -2.74 11.33 -3.21
N SER A 43 -2.35 10.35 -4.04
CA SER A 43 -0.95 9.91 -4.15
C SER A 43 -0.03 11.06 -4.56
N LEU A 44 -0.43 11.85 -5.57
CA LEU A 44 0.35 12.99 -6.06
C LEU A 44 0.60 14.04 -4.96
N VAL A 45 -0.45 14.49 -4.26
CA VAL A 45 -0.28 15.55 -3.24
C VAL A 45 0.53 15.07 -2.03
N ARG A 46 0.45 13.77 -1.67
CA ARG A 46 1.33 13.19 -0.65
C ARG A 46 2.77 13.11 -1.12
N TYR A 47 3.00 12.73 -2.38
CA TYR A 47 4.35 12.66 -2.97
C TYR A 47 5.04 14.02 -3.03
N LEU A 48 4.27 15.06 -3.32
CA LEU A 48 4.71 16.45 -3.34
C LEU A 48 4.81 17.10 -1.95
N GLU A 49 4.43 16.38 -0.89
CA GLU A 49 4.37 16.89 0.49
C GLU A 49 3.51 18.15 0.65
N ILE A 50 2.47 18.30 -0.18
CA ILE A 50 1.53 19.44 -0.10
C ILE A 50 0.48 19.21 0.98
N CYS A 51 0.09 17.95 1.20
CA CYS A 51 -0.93 17.54 2.15
C CYS A 51 -0.65 16.11 2.65
N ASP A 52 -0.97 15.82 3.91
CA ASP A 52 -0.86 14.48 4.50
C ASP A 52 -1.85 13.45 3.90
N GLY A 53 -2.89 13.92 3.19
CA GLY A 53 -3.87 13.10 2.49
C GLY A 53 -4.94 12.44 3.37
N ASN A 54 -4.94 12.68 4.68
CA ASN A 54 -5.85 12.02 5.62
C ASN A 54 -7.32 12.44 5.44
N MET A 55 -8.11 11.56 4.82
CA MET A 55 -9.55 11.78 4.62
C MET A 55 -10.36 11.77 5.92
N GLN A 56 -9.92 11.07 6.97
CA GLN A 56 -10.65 10.97 8.24
C GLN A 56 -10.51 12.24 9.07
N GLU A 57 -9.30 12.83 9.08
CA GLU A 57 -9.02 14.12 9.72
C GLU A 57 -9.48 15.31 8.86
N GLY A 58 -9.84 15.03 7.60
CA GLY A 58 -10.45 15.98 6.68
C GLY A 58 -9.46 16.95 6.05
N SER A 59 -8.18 16.56 5.95
CA SER A 59 -7.14 17.25 5.18
C SER A 59 -7.25 16.97 3.68
N PHE A 60 -7.84 15.83 3.31
CA PHE A 60 -8.25 15.52 1.93
C PHE A 60 -9.77 15.32 1.85
N ARG A 61 -10.44 16.10 1.02
CA ARG A 61 -11.90 16.04 0.84
C ARG A 61 -12.24 15.92 -0.63
N CYS A 62 -13.36 15.27 -0.91
CA CYS A 62 -13.88 15.12 -2.25
C CYS A 62 -15.41 15.22 -2.22
N ASP A 63 -15.94 16.09 -3.06
CA ASP A 63 -17.36 16.10 -3.43
C ASP A 63 -17.47 15.53 -4.85
N ALA A 64 -18.56 14.81 -5.14
CA ALA A 64 -18.77 14.16 -6.44
C ALA A 64 -19.98 14.74 -7.16
N ASN A 65 -19.82 15.13 -8.42
CA ASN A 65 -20.94 15.56 -9.26
C ASN A 65 -21.32 14.42 -10.20
N VAL A 66 -22.57 13.93 -10.07
CA VAL A 66 -23.06 12.77 -10.82
C VAL A 66 -24.25 13.16 -11.68
N SER A 67 -24.22 12.77 -12.94
CA SER A 67 -25.35 12.86 -13.86
C SER A 67 -25.35 11.66 -14.79
N VAL A 68 -26.52 11.10 -15.09
CA VAL A 68 -26.69 10.04 -16.10
C VAL A 68 -27.34 10.59 -17.37
N ARG A 69 -27.15 9.89 -18.50
CA ARG A 69 -27.78 10.21 -19.79
C ARG A 69 -28.06 8.95 -20.59
N ARG A 70 -29.03 8.98 -21.51
CA ARG A 70 -29.31 7.81 -22.34
C ARG A 70 -28.19 7.61 -23.36
N LYS A 71 -27.93 6.35 -23.72
CA LYS A 71 -26.89 6.00 -24.69
C LYS A 71 -27.17 6.68 -26.03
N GLY A 72 -26.19 7.44 -26.53
CA GLY A 72 -26.30 8.19 -27.80
C GLY A 72 -26.56 9.68 -27.60
N GLU A 73 -26.98 10.11 -26.41
CA GLU A 73 -27.10 11.54 -26.08
C GLU A 73 -25.72 12.19 -25.90
N ARG A 74 -25.57 13.41 -26.42
CA ARG A 74 -24.33 14.20 -26.31
C ARG A 74 -24.33 15.13 -25.11
N GLU A 75 -25.50 15.61 -24.71
CA GLU A 75 -25.66 16.50 -23.56
C GLU A 75 -25.56 15.70 -22.26
N LEU A 76 -25.07 16.35 -21.20
CA LEU A 76 -25.05 15.77 -19.86
C LEU A 76 -26.41 15.99 -19.20
N GLY A 77 -26.82 15.03 -18.37
CA GLY A 77 -28.03 15.16 -17.56
C GLY A 77 -27.88 16.21 -16.45
N THR A 78 -28.96 16.43 -15.71
CA THR A 78 -28.93 17.30 -14.52
C THR A 78 -28.02 16.68 -13.46
N ARG A 79 -27.11 17.48 -12.92
CA ARG A 79 -26.16 17.04 -11.89
C ARG A 79 -26.80 16.97 -10.50
N ALA A 80 -26.46 15.93 -9.76
CA ALA A 80 -26.55 15.88 -8.31
C ALA A 80 -25.15 15.99 -7.70
N GLU A 81 -25.00 16.88 -6.72
CA GLU A 81 -23.73 17.08 -6.01
C GLU A 81 -23.76 16.27 -4.70
N LEU A 82 -22.92 15.25 -4.60
CA LEU A 82 -22.76 14.41 -3.42
C LEU A 82 -21.69 15.02 -2.51
N LYS A 83 -22.04 15.21 -1.24
CA LYS A 83 -21.16 15.71 -0.18
C LYS A 83 -21.04 14.70 0.97
N ASN A 84 -20.11 14.99 1.89
CA ASN A 84 -19.81 14.19 3.09
C ASN A 84 -19.21 12.81 2.75
N ILE A 85 -18.22 12.80 1.87
CA ILE A 85 -17.52 11.59 1.44
C ILE A 85 -16.14 11.54 2.10
N ASN A 86 -16.03 10.70 3.14
CA ASN A 86 -14.82 10.63 3.99
C ASN A 86 -13.92 9.42 3.70
N SER A 87 -14.20 8.64 2.65
CA SER A 87 -13.32 7.57 2.19
C SER A 87 -13.52 7.25 0.71
N PHE A 88 -12.50 6.69 0.05
CA PHE A 88 -12.63 6.21 -1.33
C PHE A 88 -13.70 5.12 -1.50
N ARG A 89 -13.92 4.29 -0.48
CA ARG A 89 -14.99 3.28 -0.49
C ARG A 89 -16.37 3.95 -0.48
N PHE A 90 -16.53 5.01 0.31
CA PHE A 90 -17.78 5.78 0.36
C PHE A 90 -18.00 6.58 -0.91
N LEU A 91 -16.94 7.08 -1.55
CA LEU A 91 -17.02 7.72 -2.87
C LEU A 91 -17.63 6.75 -3.89
N GLU A 92 -17.12 5.52 -3.96
CA GLU A 92 -17.62 4.51 -4.88
C GLU A 92 -19.10 4.19 -4.65
N ARG A 93 -19.47 3.92 -3.39
CA ARG A 93 -20.84 3.58 -3.00
C ARG A 93 -21.81 4.73 -3.27
N ALA A 94 -21.44 5.94 -2.88
CA ALA A 94 -22.27 7.12 -3.08
C ALA A 94 -22.54 7.38 -4.57
N ILE A 95 -21.52 7.25 -5.42
CA ILE A 95 -21.67 7.43 -6.87
C ILE A 95 -22.58 6.34 -7.44
N ASN A 96 -22.35 5.07 -7.10
CA ASN A 96 -23.18 3.97 -7.62
C ASN A 96 -24.64 4.08 -7.19
N PHE A 97 -24.89 4.38 -5.91
CA PHE A 97 -26.23 4.63 -5.40
C PHE A 97 -26.92 5.76 -6.17
N GLU A 98 -26.21 6.86 -6.39
CA GLU A 98 -26.74 8.01 -7.11
C GLU A 98 -27.00 7.72 -8.59
N ILE A 99 -26.16 6.91 -9.24
CA ILE A 99 -26.39 6.44 -10.60
C ILE A 99 -27.70 5.63 -10.68
N GLU A 100 -27.88 4.64 -9.82
CA GLU A 100 -29.09 3.80 -9.77
C GLU A 100 -30.33 4.66 -9.53
N ARG A 101 -30.28 5.55 -8.53
CA ARG A 101 -31.37 6.46 -8.21
C ARG A 101 -31.77 7.36 -9.38
N GLN A 102 -30.80 7.90 -10.12
CA GLN A 102 -31.10 8.74 -11.27
C GLN A 102 -31.69 7.92 -12.43
N ILE A 103 -31.21 6.70 -12.65
CA ILE A 103 -31.75 5.79 -13.67
C ILE A 103 -33.21 5.46 -13.36
N ASP A 104 -33.50 4.98 -12.15
CA ASP A 104 -34.85 4.60 -11.72
C ASP A 104 -35.81 5.79 -11.85
N LEU A 105 -35.40 6.98 -11.40
CA LEU A 105 -36.20 8.20 -11.49
C LEU A 105 -36.53 8.58 -12.94
N ILE A 106 -35.57 8.42 -13.87
CA ILE A 106 -35.77 8.74 -15.29
C ILE A 106 -36.64 7.70 -15.99
N ASP A 107 -36.48 6.42 -15.65
CA ASP A 107 -37.26 5.34 -16.25
C ASP A 107 -38.71 5.29 -15.73
N ASP A 108 -38.95 5.73 -14.50
CA ASP A 108 -40.29 5.98 -13.94
C ASP A 108 -40.97 7.24 -14.54
N GLY A 109 -40.30 7.94 -15.46
CA GLY A 109 -40.83 9.15 -16.13
C GLY A 109 -40.65 10.44 -15.33
N GLY A 110 -39.92 10.40 -14.22
CA GLY A 110 -39.52 11.54 -13.42
C GLY A 110 -38.40 12.37 -14.07
N ARG A 111 -37.93 13.37 -13.34
CA ARG A 111 -36.82 14.24 -13.76
C ARG A 111 -35.86 14.47 -12.61
N VAL A 112 -34.56 14.34 -12.88
CA VAL A 112 -33.51 14.72 -11.93
C VAL A 112 -33.56 16.23 -11.74
N VAL A 113 -33.64 16.69 -10.50
CA VAL A 113 -33.52 18.11 -10.12
C VAL A 113 -32.12 18.40 -9.62
N GLN A 114 -31.65 19.64 -9.80
CA GLN A 114 -30.34 20.03 -9.30
C GLN A 114 -30.40 20.21 -7.78
N GLU A 115 -29.67 19.36 -7.07
CA GLU A 115 -29.67 19.36 -5.60
C GLU A 115 -28.31 18.95 -5.04
N THR A 116 -28.09 19.34 -3.79
CA THR A 116 -26.96 18.86 -2.99
C THR A 116 -27.46 17.75 -2.09
N ARG A 117 -26.81 16.58 -2.18
CA ARG A 117 -27.15 15.40 -1.40
C ARG A 117 -26.01 15.01 -0.48
N LEU A 118 -26.36 14.51 0.70
CA LEU A 118 -25.41 13.92 1.65
C LEU A 118 -25.43 12.41 1.50
N TYR A 119 -24.24 11.80 1.50
CA TYR A 119 -24.12 10.37 1.68
C TYR A 119 -24.14 9.99 3.18
N ASP A 120 -25.03 9.07 3.54
CA ASP A 120 -25.12 8.46 4.87
C ASP A 120 -24.47 7.07 4.83
N ALA A 121 -23.31 6.94 5.49
CA ALA A 121 -22.54 5.69 5.47
C ALA A 121 -23.14 4.57 6.32
N GLU A 122 -24.01 4.88 7.28
CA GLU A 122 -24.67 3.88 8.14
C GLU A 122 -25.82 3.21 7.40
N ARG A 123 -26.58 4.00 6.63
CA ARG A 123 -27.74 3.51 5.85
C ARG A 123 -27.43 3.20 4.40
N ASP A 124 -26.26 3.58 3.90
CA ASP A 124 -25.84 3.43 2.51
C ASP A 124 -26.82 4.09 1.52
N GLU A 125 -27.19 5.33 1.81
CA GLU A 125 -28.14 6.09 0.98
C GLU A 125 -27.69 7.54 0.79
N THR A 126 -28.14 8.18 -0.29
CA THR A 126 -28.01 9.63 -0.46
C THR A 126 -29.30 10.33 -0.03
N ARG A 127 -29.20 11.39 0.77
CA ARG A 127 -30.34 12.21 1.20
C ARG A 127 -30.25 13.62 0.66
N SER A 128 -31.37 14.17 0.19
CA SER A 128 -31.43 15.58 -0.22
C SER A 128 -31.26 16.48 1.01
N MET A 129 -30.34 17.45 0.94
CA MET A 129 -30.16 18.44 2.00
C MET A 129 -30.89 19.75 1.66
N ARG A 130 -30.78 20.20 0.40
CA ARG A 130 -31.36 21.46 -0.08
C ARG A 130 -31.60 21.39 -1.59
N SER A 131 -32.77 21.84 -2.05
CA SER A 131 -33.00 22.13 -3.47
C SER A 131 -32.22 23.39 -3.85
N LYS A 132 -31.40 23.32 -4.92
CA LYS A 132 -30.79 24.51 -5.51
C LYS A 132 -31.83 25.17 -6.41
N GLU A 133 -32.83 25.82 -5.82
CA GLU A 133 -33.82 26.60 -6.58
C GLU A 133 -33.23 27.88 -7.18
N GLU A 134 -32.10 28.36 -6.65
CA GLU A 134 -31.35 29.49 -7.19
C GLU A 134 -29.84 29.19 -7.16
N ALA A 135 -29.10 29.58 -8.21
CA ALA A 135 -27.65 29.60 -8.16
C ALA A 135 -27.22 30.61 -7.09
N ASN A 136 -26.46 30.17 -6.08
CA ASN A 136 -26.00 31.08 -5.03
C ASN A 136 -25.19 32.23 -5.67
N ASP A 137 -25.66 33.46 -5.51
CA ASP A 137 -24.89 34.64 -5.91
C ASP A 137 -23.80 34.89 -4.87
N TYR A 138 -22.61 34.34 -5.13
CA TYR A 138 -21.43 34.52 -4.28
C TYR A 138 -20.83 35.93 -4.38
N ARG A 139 -21.30 36.77 -5.31
CA ARG A 139 -20.82 38.15 -5.52
C ARG A 139 -19.30 38.22 -5.60
N TYR A 140 -18.68 37.37 -6.41
CA TYR A 140 -17.22 37.37 -6.59
C TYR A 140 -16.75 38.74 -7.10
N PHE A 141 -15.76 39.32 -6.41
CA PHE A 141 -15.02 40.50 -6.84
C PHE A 141 -13.54 40.33 -6.44
N PRO A 142 -12.60 41.00 -7.13
CA PRO A 142 -11.19 40.97 -6.75
C PRO A 142 -11.00 41.52 -5.33
N ASP A 143 -10.29 40.79 -4.48
CA ASP A 143 -9.98 41.21 -3.12
C ASP A 143 -9.08 42.46 -3.16
N PRO A 144 -9.55 43.63 -2.67
CA PRO A 144 -8.77 44.87 -2.70
C PRO A 144 -7.62 44.89 -1.69
N ASP A 145 -7.67 44.03 -0.67
CA ASP A 145 -6.65 43.95 0.38
C ASP A 145 -5.43 43.13 -0.08
N LEU A 146 -5.58 42.32 -1.14
CA LEU A 146 -4.52 41.49 -1.70
C LEU A 146 -4.06 42.04 -3.06
N LEU A 147 -2.77 42.40 -3.14
CA LEU A 147 -2.15 42.73 -4.42
C LEU A 147 -2.09 41.49 -5.34
N PRO A 148 -2.20 41.67 -6.67
CA PRO A 148 -2.03 40.57 -7.61
C PRO A 148 -0.69 39.85 -7.43
N VAL A 149 -0.74 38.52 -7.31
CA VAL A 149 0.46 37.68 -7.24
C VAL A 149 0.99 37.44 -8.65
N THR A 150 2.24 37.82 -8.90
CA THR A 150 2.93 37.52 -10.17
C THR A 150 3.86 36.32 -9.94
N VAL A 151 3.69 35.26 -10.72
CA VAL A 151 4.57 34.09 -10.73
C VAL A 151 5.47 34.19 -11.95
N SER A 152 6.79 34.32 -11.75
CA SER A 152 7.75 34.47 -12.84
C SER A 152 8.16 33.13 -13.45
N ASP A 153 8.71 33.15 -14.67
CA ASP A 153 9.30 31.95 -15.29
C ASP A 153 10.47 31.39 -14.46
N GLU A 154 11.19 32.26 -13.74
CA GLU A 154 12.25 31.87 -12.82
C GLU A 154 11.69 31.10 -11.61
N ASP A 155 10.60 31.58 -11.00
CA ASP A 155 9.91 30.88 -9.91
C ASP A 155 9.44 29.49 -10.37
N ILE A 156 8.85 29.41 -11.57
CA ILE A 156 8.39 28.14 -12.16
C ILE A 156 9.58 27.20 -12.38
N ALA A 157 10.69 27.70 -12.93
CA ALA A 157 11.88 26.89 -13.18
C ALA A 157 12.49 26.37 -11.87
N GLN A 158 12.57 27.21 -10.84
CA GLN A 158 13.06 26.84 -9.52
C GLN A 158 12.17 25.77 -8.87
N ILE A 159 10.85 25.97 -8.84
CA ILE A 159 9.90 24.98 -8.29
C ILE A 159 10.03 23.67 -9.06
N ARG A 160 10.05 23.72 -10.39
CA ARG A 160 10.17 22.52 -11.24
C ARG A 160 11.44 21.73 -10.95
N ALA A 161 12.57 22.41 -10.73
CA ALA A 161 13.84 21.76 -10.40
C ALA A 161 13.84 21.13 -8.99
N GLY A 162 13.00 21.63 -8.08
CA GLY A 162 12.83 21.09 -6.73
C GLY A 162 11.79 19.98 -6.59
N LEU A 163 11.02 19.67 -7.64
CA LEU A 163 10.00 18.63 -7.59
C LEU A 163 10.65 17.24 -7.40
N PRO A 164 10.14 16.41 -6.47
CA PRO A 164 10.61 15.05 -6.32
C PRO A 164 10.21 14.19 -7.52
N GLU A 165 10.87 13.03 -7.65
CA GLU A 165 10.48 12.00 -8.61
C GLU A 165 9.04 11.55 -8.32
N LEU A 166 8.16 11.70 -9.31
CA LEU A 166 6.75 11.35 -9.19
C LEU A 166 6.57 9.82 -9.16
N PRO A 167 5.45 9.31 -8.61
CA PRO A 167 5.19 7.86 -8.50
C PRO A 167 5.39 7.08 -9.80
N GLU A 168 4.98 7.65 -10.93
CA GLU A 168 5.06 7.00 -12.25
C GLU A 168 6.50 6.94 -12.76
N GLN A 169 7.25 8.03 -12.59
CA GLN A 169 8.67 8.09 -12.96
C GLN A 169 9.46 7.08 -12.11
N LYS A 170 9.16 7.03 -10.81
CA LYS A 170 9.75 6.08 -9.87
C LYS A 170 9.40 4.63 -10.19
N LYS A 171 8.14 4.34 -10.54
CA LYS A 171 7.69 3.02 -11.04
C LYS A 171 8.54 2.61 -12.24
N GLN A 172 8.66 3.49 -13.23
CA GLN A 172 9.41 3.20 -14.45
C GLN A 172 10.89 2.94 -14.15
N ARG A 173 11.51 3.76 -13.29
CA ARG A 173 12.89 3.56 -12.85
C ARG A 173 13.09 2.22 -12.13
N TYR A 174 12.16 1.82 -11.27
CA TYR A 174 12.21 0.51 -10.60
C TYR A 174 12.14 -0.67 -11.58
N ILE A 175 11.40 -0.54 -12.67
CA ILE A 175 11.34 -1.55 -13.72
C ILE A 175 12.65 -1.55 -14.53
N ASP A 176 13.10 -0.38 -14.98
CA ASP A 176 14.22 -0.26 -15.90
C ASP A 176 15.57 -0.53 -15.24
N ASP A 177 15.81 0.05 -14.06
CA ASP A 177 17.10 -0.02 -13.38
C ASP A 177 17.21 -1.27 -12.49
N LEU A 178 16.14 -1.59 -11.75
CA LEU A 178 16.13 -2.67 -10.75
C LEU A 178 15.52 -3.98 -11.26
N LYS A 179 15.00 -3.99 -12.49
CA LYS A 179 14.37 -5.17 -13.13
C LYS A 179 13.22 -5.76 -12.32
N LEU A 180 12.50 -4.90 -11.57
CA LEU A 180 11.32 -5.32 -10.84
C LEU A 180 10.15 -5.56 -11.79
N SER A 181 9.24 -6.46 -11.40
CA SER A 181 7.98 -6.63 -12.13
C SER A 181 7.13 -5.37 -12.03
N ASP A 182 6.31 -5.12 -13.05
CA ASP A 182 5.36 -4.00 -13.08
C ASP A 182 4.51 -3.93 -11.80
N TYR A 183 4.01 -5.09 -11.36
CA TYR A 183 3.24 -5.24 -10.13
C TYR A 183 4.00 -4.81 -8.86
N ASN A 184 5.24 -5.27 -8.69
CA ASN A 184 6.03 -4.93 -7.51
C ASN A 184 6.45 -3.45 -7.52
N ALA A 185 6.80 -2.94 -8.70
CA ALA A 185 7.15 -1.53 -8.87
C ALA A 185 5.97 -0.61 -8.52
N GLU A 186 4.76 -0.95 -8.97
CA GLU A 186 3.54 -0.21 -8.66
C GLU A 186 3.19 -0.23 -7.17
N LEU A 187 3.31 -1.39 -6.51
CA LEU A 187 3.06 -1.49 -5.07
C LEU A 187 4.04 -0.64 -4.26
N LEU A 188 5.33 -0.65 -4.63
CA LEU A 188 6.35 0.15 -3.94
C LEU A 188 6.18 1.65 -4.18
N SER A 189 5.94 2.07 -5.42
CA SER A 189 5.80 3.49 -5.76
C SER A 189 4.41 4.08 -5.52
N GLY A 190 3.42 3.25 -5.18
CA GLY A 190 2.06 3.72 -4.87
C GLY A 190 1.98 4.49 -3.54
N ASN A 191 2.88 4.19 -2.60
CA ASN A 191 2.99 4.85 -1.31
C ASN A 191 4.40 5.44 -1.15
N ARG A 192 4.47 6.76 -0.93
CA ARG A 192 5.73 7.50 -0.77
C ARG A 192 6.60 6.95 0.34
N ASP A 193 6.02 6.69 1.49
CA ASP A 193 6.73 6.24 2.69
C ASP A 193 7.30 4.84 2.46
N THR A 194 6.57 4.00 1.71
CA THR A 194 7.06 2.68 1.28
C THR A 194 8.20 2.78 0.29
N ALA A 195 8.09 3.68 -0.70
CA ALA A 195 9.15 3.92 -1.67
C ALA A 195 10.44 4.44 -1.01
N LEU A 196 10.31 5.39 -0.07
CA LEU A 196 11.45 5.92 0.69
C LEU A 196 12.08 4.85 1.59
N PHE A 197 11.26 4.03 2.26
CA PHE A 197 11.75 2.92 3.06
C PHE A 197 12.55 1.93 2.20
N PHE A 198 12.02 1.58 1.03
CA PHE A 198 12.70 0.69 0.09
C PHE A 198 14.01 1.27 -0.41
N GLU A 199 14.04 2.54 -0.82
CA GLU A 199 15.26 3.19 -1.30
C GLU A 199 16.32 3.31 -0.22
N ALA A 200 15.93 3.62 1.01
CA ALA A 200 16.83 3.64 2.15
C ALA A 200 17.40 2.25 2.45
N ALA A 201 16.60 1.18 2.33
CA ALA A 201 17.07 -0.18 2.51
C ALA A 201 17.97 -0.63 1.35
N LEU A 202 17.64 -0.21 0.12
CA LEU A 202 18.41 -0.50 -1.09
C LEU A 202 19.79 0.18 -1.06
N ALA A 203 19.89 1.38 -0.49
CA ALA A 203 21.17 2.08 -0.32
C ALA A 203 22.19 1.28 0.52
N GLU A 204 21.70 0.48 1.47
CA GLU A 204 22.53 -0.39 2.31
C GLU A 204 22.87 -1.73 1.63
N SER A 205 22.11 -2.14 0.61
CA SER A 205 22.22 -3.47 -0.01
C SER A 205 21.72 -3.46 -1.46
N ALA A 206 22.43 -2.73 -2.32
CA ALA A 206 22.00 -2.44 -3.70
C ALA A 206 21.77 -3.70 -4.56
N GLU A 207 22.53 -4.77 -4.31
CA GLU A 207 22.43 -6.03 -5.06
C GLU A 207 21.23 -6.89 -4.66
N LEU A 208 20.54 -6.55 -3.56
CA LEU A 208 19.47 -7.38 -2.97
C LEU A 208 18.07 -6.80 -3.21
N SER A 209 17.89 -6.00 -4.26
CA SER A 209 16.63 -5.31 -4.58
C SER A 209 15.42 -6.26 -4.57
N ALA A 210 15.51 -7.39 -5.26
CA ALA A 210 14.41 -8.36 -5.35
C ALA A 210 14.05 -8.98 -3.99
N GLN A 211 15.04 -9.31 -3.17
CA GLN A 211 14.83 -9.86 -1.83
C GLN A 211 14.23 -8.81 -0.90
N LEU A 212 14.71 -7.56 -0.95
CA LEU A 212 14.16 -6.45 -0.20
C LEU A 212 12.69 -6.22 -0.53
N VAL A 213 12.32 -6.21 -1.81
CA VAL A 213 10.92 -6.08 -2.26
C VAL A 213 10.05 -7.16 -1.64
N ASN A 214 10.48 -8.43 -1.69
CA ASN A 214 9.70 -9.54 -1.14
C ASN A 214 9.47 -9.42 0.37
N TRP A 215 10.48 -8.93 1.11
CA TRP A 215 10.36 -8.71 2.55
C TRP A 215 9.49 -7.50 2.90
N ILE A 216 9.62 -6.39 2.16
CA ILE A 216 8.84 -5.18 2.38
C ILE A 216 7.36 -5.43 2.09
N LEU A 217 7.05 -5.97 0.90
CA LEU A 217 5.67 -6.22 0.46
C LEU A 217 5.05 -7.48 1.10
N GLY A 218 5.87 -8.36 1.68
CA GLY A 218 5.44 -9.59 2.35
C GLY A 218 5.40 -9.45 3.86
N ASP A 219 6.46 -9.90 4.52
CA ASP A 219 6.51 -10.03 5.98
C ASP A 219 6.38 -8.68 6.73
N LEU A 220 7.04 -7.62 6.24
CA LEU A 220 6.94 -6.29 6.86
C LEU A 220 5.53 -5.69 6.72
N ALA A 221 4.97 -5.68 5.51
CA ALA A 221 3.59 -5.25 5.29
C ALA A 221 2.59 -6.07 6.11
N GLY A 222 2.80 -7.38 6.23
CA GLY A 222 1.97 -8.25 7.08
C GLY A 222 2.03 -7.87 8.56
N ALA A 223 3.23 -7.59 9.09
CA ALA A 223 3.42 -7.18 10.48
C ALA A 223 2.81 -5.80 10.78
N LEU A 224 3.02 -4.84 9.88
CA LEU A 224 2.43 -3.50 9.95
C LEU A 224 0.89 -3.56 9.97
N ASN A 225 0.30 -4.32 9.05
CA ASN A 225 -1.16 -4.52 9.01
C ASN A 225 -1.69 -5.16 10.30
N LYS A 226 -0.98 -6.15 10.86
CA LYS A 226 -1.38 -6.80 12.12
C LYS A 226 -1.31 -5.85 13.32
N ALA A 227 -0.35 -4.93 13.31
CA ALA A 227 -0.19 -3.91 14.36
C ALA A 227 -1.04 -2.66 14.12
N GLY A 228 -1.66 -2.50 12.95
CA GLY A 228 -2.36 -1.27 12.56
C GLY A 228 -1.43 -0.07 12.42
N LEU A 229 -0.17 -0.29 12.01
CA LEU A 229 0.85 0.73 11.87
C LEU A 229 1.12 1.05 10.40
N GLU A 230 1.43 2.30 10.10
CA GLU A 230 2.00 2.72 8.82
C GLU A 230 3.50 2.43 8.80
N ILE A 231 4.09 2.32 7.61
CA ILE A 231 5.53 2.01 7.47
C ILE A 231 6.44 3.08 8.07
N SER A 232 5.98 4.33 8.15
CA SER A 232 6.64 5.43 8.86
C SER A 232 6.79 5.16 10.36
N ASP A 233 5.83 4.46 10.95
CA ASP A 233 5.77 4.11 12.37
C ASP A 233 6.37 2.73 12.67
N SER A 234 6.98 2.10 11.66
CA SER A 234 7.61 0.79 11.80
C SER A 234 8.71 0.80 12.88
N PRO A 235 8.71 -0.19 13.79
CA PRO A 235 9.84 -0.42 14.69
C PRO A 235 11.08 -0.91 13.92
N ILE A 236 10.87 -1.58 12.77
CA ILE A 236 11.93 -2.02 11.88
C ILE A 236 12.36 -0.86 10.98
N LYS A 237 13.63 -0.45 11.10
CA LYS A 237 14.22 0.58 10.24
C LYS A 237 14.78 -0.01 8.94
N PRO A 238 14.93 0.79 7.86
CA PRO A 238 15.43 0.30 6.57
C PRO A 238 16.75 -0.48 6.67
N ALA A 239 17.73 0.07 7.41
CA ALA A 239 19.03 -0.57 7.62
C ALA A 239 18.95 -1.91 8.37
N MET A 240 18.01 -2.03 9.32
CA MET A 240 17.78 -3.29 10.04
C MET A 240 17.27 -4.37 9.10
N LEU A 241 16.33 -4.02 8.22
CA LEU A 241 15.81 -4.96 7.22
C LEU A 241 16.88 -5.35 6.19
N ALA A 242 17.66 -4.38 5.72
CA ALA A 242 18.76 -4.63 4.78
C ALA A 242 19.80 -5.59 5.38
N GLN A 243 20.15 -5.43 6.66
CA GLN A 243 21.03 -6.35 7.37
C GLN A 243 20.44 -7.77 7.43
N LEU A 244 19.16 -7.91 7.80
CA LEU A 244 18.50 -9.22 7.83
C LEU A 244 18.54 -9.89 6.46
N VAL A 245 18.20 -9.15 5.40
CA VAL A 245 18.20 -9.67 4.02
C VAL A 245 19.61 -10.04 3.56
N THR A 246 20.63 -9.28 3.95
CA THR A 246 22.04 -9.62 3.70
C THR A 246 22.42 -10.95 4.33
N ARG A 247 21.99 -11.22 5.58
CA ARG A 247 22.26 -12.50 6.27
C ARG A 247 21.55 -13.71 5.67
N ILE A 248 20.49 -13.48 4.91
CA ILE A 248 19.86 -14.52 4.10
C ILE A 248 20.69 -14.76 2.84
N ALA A 249 21.11 -13.67 2.16
CA ALA A 249 21.85 -13.74 0.91
C ALA A 249 23.25 -14.38 1.08
N ASP A 250 23.94 -14.10 2.17
CA ASP A 250 25.26 -14.68 2.49
C ASP A 250 25.18 -16.11 3.07
N ASN A 251 23.98 -16.69 3.19
CA ASN A 251 23.69 -17.99 3.80
C ASN A 251 24.07 -18.11 5.29
N THR A 252 24.21 -16.99 6.02
CA THR A 252 24.38 -17.04 7.48
C THR A 252 23.14 -17.62 8.16
N ILE A 253 21.95 -17.31 7.65
CA ILE A 253 20.68 -17.85 8.14
C ILE A 253 19.79 -18.36 7.00
N SER A 254 18.92 -19.33 7.31
CA SER A 254 17.88 -19.77 6.38
C SER A 254 16.74 -18.75 6.32
N GLY A 255 15.97 -18.73 5.23
CA GLY A 255 14.75 -17.90 5.16
C GLY A 255 13.72 -18.23 6.25
N LYS A 256 13.71 -19.47 6.76
CA LYS A 256 12.85 -19.84 7.91
C LYS A 256 13.33 -19.18 9.20
N ILE A 257 14.64 -19.26 9.47
CA ILE A 257 15.27 -18.61 10.63
C ILE A 257 15.13 -17.10 10.55
N ALA A 258 15.21 -16.52 9.35
CA ALA A 258 15.03 -15.09 9.16
C ALA A 258 13.68 -14.56 9.65
N LYS A 259 12.60 -15.36 9.55
CA LYS A 259 11.29 -14.98 10.13
C LYS A 259 11.35 -14.91 11.66
N GLU A 260 12.02 -15.87 12.30
CA GLU A 260 12.21 -15.88 13.76
C GLU A 260 13.08 -14.68 14.22
N VAL A 261 14.11 -14.34 13.45
CA VAL A 261 14.94 -13.16 13.71
C VAL A 261 14.14 -11.87 13.50
N PHE A 262 13.36 -11.77 12.42
CA PHE A 262 12.49 -10.63 12.15
C PHE A 262 11.48 -10.39 13.28
N GLU A 263 10.84 -11.44 13.79
CA GLU A 263 9.92 -11.34 14.93
C GLU A 263 10.62 -10.80 16.18
N ALA A 264 11.83 -11.27 16.48
CA ALA A 264 12.62 -10.76 17.61
C ALA A 264 13.05 -9.29 17.40
N MET A 265 13.45 -8.90 16.18
CA MET A 265 13.73 -7.51 15.84
C MET A 265 12.49 -6.63 16.03
N TRP A 266 11.31 -7.13 15.65
CA TRP A 266 10.04 -6.44 15.81
C TRP A 266 9.70 -6.18 17.28
N GLN A 267 10.05 -7.11 18.17
CA GLN A 267 9.89 -6.96 19.63
C GLN A 267 10.99 -6.09 20.28
N GLY A 268 11.93 -5.55 19.50
CA GLY A 268 12.98 -4.68 20.00
C GLY A 268 14.15 -5.41 20.65
N GLU A 269 14.37 -6.70 20.34
CA GLU A 269 15.46 -7.49 20.91
C GLU A 269 16.84 -7.17 20.33
N GLY A 270 16.93 -6.25 19.36
CA GLY A 270 18.18 -5.74 18.79
C GLY A 270 18.29 -5.91 17.29
N SER A 271 19.54 -5.86 16.79
CA SER A 271 19.86 -6.05 15.37
C SER A 271 19.83 -7.53 14.96
N ALA A 272 19.78 -7.80 13.65
CA ALA A 272 19.75 -9.17 13.15
C ALA A 272 20.97 -9.97 13.65
N ASP A 273 22.17 -9.38 13.59
CA ASP A 273 23.41 -10.03 14.02
C ASP A 273 23.42 -10.37 15.51
N GLN A 274 22.95 -9.44 16.35
CA GLN A 274 22.86 -9.65 17.80
C GLN A 274 21.93 -10.83 18.13
N ILE A 275 20.77 -10.90 17.47
CA ILE A 275 19.80 -11.97 17.69
C ILE A 275 20.34 -13.31 17.17
N ILE A 276 20.99 -13.32 16.00
CA ILE A 276 21.58 -14.52 15.41
C ILE A 276 22.65 -15.12 16.33
N GLU A 277 23.52 -14.27 16.88
CA GLU A 277 24.58 -14.69 17.80
C GLU A 277 24.01 -15.17 19.14
N ALA A 278 23.15 -14.37 19.78
CA ALA A 278 22.58 -14.67 21.10
C ALA A 278 21.78 -15.98 21.11
N ARG A 279 21.09 -16.29 19.99
CA ARG A 279 20.26 -17.50 19.86
C ARG A 279 20.97 -18.64 19.12
N GLY A 280 22.23 -18.45 18.71
CA GLY A 280 23.04 -19.44 17.99
C GLY A 280 22.38 -19.93 16.69
N LEU A 281 21.79 -19.02 15.92
CA LEU A 281 20.94 -19.32 14.76
C LEU A 281 21.69 -19.49 13.43
N LYS A 282 23.02 -19.41 13.45
CA LYS A 282 23.84 -19.59 12.24
C LYS A 282 23.58 -20.95 11.59
N GLN A 283 23.50 -20.96 10.26
CA GLN A 283 23.37 -22.20 9.50
C GLN A 283 24.62 -23.07 9.66
N ILE A 284 24.39 -24.38 9.65
CA ILE A 284 25.43 -25.38 9.52
C ILE A 284 25.65 -25.58 8.03
N THR A 285 26.85 -25.22 7.56
CA THR A 285 27.30 -25.38 6.16
C THR A 285 28.39 -26.43 5.99
N ASP A 286 28.89 -26.99 7.11
CA ASP A 286 29.85 -28.10 7.11
C ASP A 286 29.18 -29.36 6.55
N SER A 287 29.68 -29.81 5.40
CA SER A 287 29.12 -30.95 4.68
C SER A 287 29.24 -32.25 5.49
N ALA A 288 30.30 -32.42 6.29
CA ALA A 288 30.46 -33.62 7.11
C ALA A 288 29.39 -33.73 8.21
N ALA A 289 29.07 -32.61 8.86
CA ALA A 289 28.01 -32.55 9.86
C ALA A 289 26.62 -32.80 9.24
N ILE A 290 26.37 -32.26 8.04
CA ILE A 290 25.11 -32.48 7.31
C ILE A 290 25.00 -33.93 6.84
N GLU A 291 26.07 -34.53 6.32
CA GLU A 291 26.09 -35.94 5.91
C GLU A 291 25.78 -36.88 7.08
N THR A 292 26.36 -36.62 8.25
CA THR A 292 26.11 -37.41 9.46
C THR A 292 24.63 -37.38 9.85
N LEU A 293 24.02 -36.19 9.86
CA LEU A 293 22.58 -36.05 10.12
C LEU A 293 21.73 -36.77 9.07
N ILE A 294 22.12 -36.69 7.79
CA ILE A 294 21.40 -37.39 6.71
C ILE A 294 21.49 -38.91 6.90
N ASP A 295 22.65 -39.44 7.23
CA ASP A 295 22.85 -40.88 7.45
C ASP A 295 21.98 -41.38 8.62
N GLU A 296 21.88 -40.61 9.70
CA GLU A 296 20.98 -40.92 10.83
C GLU A 296 19.50 -40.93 10.39
N VAL A 297 19.06 -39.94 9.61
CA VAL A 297 17.68 -39.88 9.12
C VAL A 297 17.38 -41.03 8.15
N ILE A 298 18.31 -41.37 7.25
CA ILE A 298 18.16 -42.49 6.31
C ILE A 298 18.05 -43.80 7.08
N ALA A 299 18.95 -44.04 8.05
CA ALA A 299 18.94 -45.24 8.88
C ALA A 299 17.65 -45.38 9.71
N ALA A 300 17.09 -44.27 10.19
CA ALA A 300 15.87 -44.26 10.98
C ALA A 300 14.58 -44.46 10.15
N ASN A 301 14.62 -44.36 8.81
CA ASN A 301 13.43 -44.38 7.94
C ASN A 301 13.57 -45.33 6.73
N PRO A 302 13.81 -46.65 6.95
CA PRO A 302 14.11 -47.59 5.87
C PRO A 302 12.97 -47.77 4.86
N GLU A 303 11.70 -47.74 5.31
CA GLU A 303 10.54 -47.87 4.43
C GLU A 303 10.47 -46.73 3.39
N GLN A 304 10.82 -45.51 3.81
CA GLN A 304 10.81 -44.33 2.96
C GLN A 304 11.96 -44.38 1.94
N VAL A 305 13.10 -45.00 2.29
CA VAL A 305 14.20 -45.25 1.34
C VAL A 305 13.75 -46.19 0.22
N GLU A 306 13.08 -47.30 0.57
CA GLU A 306 12.54 -48.23 -0.43
C GLU A 306 11.51 -47.56 -1.34
N GLN A 307 10.62 -46.73 -0.79
CA GLN A 307 9.65 -45.98 -1.58
C GLN A 307 10.31 -45.01 -2.57
N PHE A 308 11.39 -44.34 -2.16
CA PHE A 308 12.15 -43.47 -3.04
C PHE A 308 12.82 -44.25 -4.17
N ARG A 309 13.47 -45.38 -3.86
CA ARG A 309 14.08 -46.29 -4.85
C ARG A 309 13.05 -46.92 -5.81
N ALA A 310 11.81 -47.09 -5.37
CA ALA A 310 10.69 -47.51 -6.20
C ALA A 310 10.12 -46.38 -7.11
N GLY A 311 10.77 -45.21 -7.15
CA GLY A 311 10.42 -44.11 -8.05
C GLY A 311 9.47 -43.05 -7.46
N LYS A 312 9.14 -43.11 -6.16
CA LYS A 312 8.31 -42.06 -5.52
C LYS A 312 9.17 -40.86 -5.10
N GLU A 313 9.50 -39.99 -6.05
CA GLU A 313 10.35 -38.80 -5.81
C GLU A 313 9.80 -37.85 -4.73
N LYS A 314 8.48 -37.81 -4.50
CA LYS A 314 7.87 -36.98 -3.44
C LYS A 314 8.38 -37.30 -2.03
N VAL A 315 8.93 -38.49 -1.81
CA VAL A 315 9.50 -38.91 -0.51
C VAL A 315 10.76 -38.12 -0.17
N LEU A 316 11.44 -37.52 -1.14
CA LEU A 316 12.59 -36.64 -0.89
C LEU A 316 12.22 -35.45 0.02
N GLY A 317 11.02 -34.88 -0.15
CA GLY A 317 10.52 -33.80 0.69
C GLY A 317 10.34 -34.21 2.16
N PHE A 318 10.01 -35.48 2.42
CA PHE A 318 9.95 -36.02 3.78
C PHE A 318 11.34 -36.07 4.41
N PHE A 319 12.35 -36.59 3.71
CA PHE A 319 13.73 -36.64 4.20
C PHE A 319 14.29 -35.24 4.48
N VAL A 320 14.09 -34.29 3.56
CA VAL A 320 14.46 -32.88 3.78
C VAL A 320 13.77 -32.35 5.05
N GLY A 321 12.48 -32.61 5.22
CA GLY A 321 11.74 -32.22 6.42
C GLY A 321 12.31 -32.79 7.73
N GLN A 322 12.71 -34.08 7.74
CA GLN A 322 13.30 -34.72 8.91
C GLN A 322 14.69 -34.17 9.24
N VAL A 323 15.56 -33.99 8.24
CA VAL A 323 16.90 -33.41 8.43
C VAL A 323 16.78 -31.97 8.94
N MET A 324 15.84 -31.18 8.39
CA MET A 324 15.56 -29.83 8.87
C MET A 324 15.01 -29.84 10.30
N LYS A 325 14.19 -30.82 10.68
CA LYS A 325 13.69 -30.95 12.06
C LYS A 325 14.83 -31.29 13.04
N GLN A 326 15.69 -32.25 12.69
CA GLN A 326 16.79 -32.69 13.55
C GLN A 326 17.87 -31.61 13.70
N SER A 327 18.15 -30.87 12.63
CA SER A 327 19.05 -29.70 12.65
C SER A 327 18.42 -28.44 13.23
N ARG A 328 17.17 -28.48 13.71
CA ARG A 328 16.39 -27.30 14.17
C ARG A 328 16.36 -26.15 13.16
N GLY A 329 16.30 -26.49 11.87
CA GLY A 329 16.23 -25.53 10.77
C GLY A 329 17.58 -24.93 10.36
N LYS A 330 18.69 -25.36 10.97
CA LYS A 330 20.02 -24.79 10.73
C LYS A 330 20.75 -25.42 9.55
N ALA A 331 20.42 -26.64 9.13
CA ALA A 331 21.06 -27.22 7.95
C ALA A 331 20.73 -26.40 6.70
N ASN A 332 21.71 -26.23 5.81
CA ASN A 332 21.49 -25.53 4.53
C ASN A 332 20.55 -26.35 3.62
N PRO A 333 19.37 -25.85 3.25
CA PRO A 333 18.39 -26.64 2.48
C PRO A 333 18.90 -27.09 1.10
N GLY A 334 19.74 -26.29 0.46
CA GLY A 334 20.33 -26.62 -0.85
C GLY A 334 21.31 -27.77 -0.75
N GLN A 335 22.24 -27.71 0.22
CA GLN A 335 23.19 -28.79 0.50
C GLN A 335 22.48 -30.07 0.93
N VAL A 336 21.47 -29.98 1.81
CA VAL A 336 20.68 -31.14 2.25
C VAL A 336 20.01 -31.84 1.06
N ASN A 337 19.40 -31.07 0.14
CA ASN A 337 18.78 -31.64 -1.06
C ASN A 337 19.80 -32.33 -1.97
N ALA A 338 20.96 -31.71 -2.17
CA ALA A 338 22.01 -32.28 -3.02
C ALA A 338 22.55 -33.59 -2.44
N ILE A 339 22.93 -33.61 -1.16
CA ILE A 339 23.49 -34.78 -0.49
C ILE A 339 22.45 -35.92 -0.41
N LEU A 340 21.19 -35.62 -0.08
CA LEU A 340 20.12 -36.63 -0.07
C LEU A 340 19.92 -37.27 -1.44
N ARG A 341 19.95 -36.49 -2.52
CA ARG A 341 19.82 -37.03 -3.88
C ARG A 341 20.96 -37.95 -4.28
N ASP A 342 22.16 -37.70 -3.77
CA ASP A 342 23.31 -38.57 -4.05
C ASP A 342 23.36 -39.81 -3.17
N LYS A 343 22.96 -39.72 -1.89
CA LYS A 343 22.92 -40.88 -0.97
C LYS A 343 21.72 -41.81 -1.17
N LEU A 344 20.60 -41.32 -1.72
CA LEU A 344 19.38 -42.10 -1.95
C LEU A 344 19.31 -42.79 -3.32
N LYS A 345 20.22 -42.46 -4.25
CA LYS A 345 20.50 -43.32 -5.42
C LYS A 345 21.04 -44.67 -4.94
#